data_AF-A0A524L842-F1
#
_entry.id   AF-A0A524L842-F1
#
_cell.length_a   1.000
_cell.length_b   1.000
_cell.length_c   1.000
_cell.angle_alpha   90.00
_cell.angle_beta   90.00
_cell.angle_gamma   90.00
#
_symmetry.space_group_name_H-M   'P 1'
#
loop_
_entity.id
_entity.type
_entity.pdbx_description
1 polymer ?
#
loop_
_entity_poly.entity_id
_entity_poly.type
_entity_poly.pdbx_seq_one_letter_code
_entity_poly.pdbx_strand_id
1 'polypeptide(L)'
;MASSFVHRTCSLCEAHCGVSVEVEAGRVRSVRGDPDDPFSRGYICPKAHGLLALQDDPDRLRRPLRRGPRGFEEIGWEEAFELAARRLREIREAHGPEALGAYAGNPNAHDIGSILYLPALLRGLGTRRRFSASSVDQLPKMLACAAMFGGGLSVPIPDIDRTDHLLVLGANPLASNGSLMTAPDFPGRLRRLRERGGKLVVVDPRRSETARIADEHHFLRPGTDAMLLFAMVQVLFEEGLVRLGRLEALVHGTELLQTLAKDFPPEAVAIATGIDAATIRHLARELAAAPSAAVYGRIGTCTQEFGTLASWLVDVLNTLTGNLDRPGGAMFPRPATGRAGDEAVGSGRIPHARWRSNVRGLPEAFGELPVAALAEEIDSAG
;
A
#
# COMPACT_ATOMS: atom_id res chain seq x y z
N MET A 1 36.58 -7.18 -22.72
CA MET A 1 36.76 -7.45 -21.27
C MET A 1 35.71 -8.49 -20.88
N ALA A 2 35.94 -9.32 -19.85
CA ALA A 2 34.92 -10.30 -19.47
C ALA A 2 33.69 -9.58 -18.89
N SER A 3 32.49 -9.95 -19.34
CA SER A 3 31.26 -9.55 -18.66
C SER A 3 31.07 -10.37 -17.38
N SER A 4 30.44 -9.77 -16.37
CA SER A 4 30.06 -10.45 -15.14
C SER A 4 28.57 -10.23 -14.86
N PHE A 5 27.94 -11.20 -14.21
CA PHE A 5 26.56 -11.09 -13.77
C PHE A 5 26.50 -10.73 -12.30
N VAL A 6 25.63 -9.79 -11.98
CA VAL A 6 25.43 -9.27 -10.62
C VAL A 6 23.95 -9.37 -10.28
N HIS A 7 23.62 -10.10 -9.23
CA HIS A 7 22.25 -10.31 -8.77
C HIS A 7 21.79 -9.15 -7.88
N ARG A 8 20.62 -8.59 -8.16
CA ARG A 8 20.02 -7.46 -7.44
C ARG A 8 18.51 -7.65 -7.34
N THR A 9 17.85 -6.86 -6.50
CA THR A 9 16.40 -6.72 -6.51
C THR A 9 16.01 -5.52 -7.38
N CYS A 10 14.90 -5.64 -8.10
CA CYS A 10 14.29 -4.51 -8.79
C CYS A 10 13.81 -3.48 -7.76
N SER A 11 14.16 -2.21 -7.97
CA SER A 11 13.89 -1.10 -7.04
C SER A 11 12.61 -0.31 -7.34
N LEU A 12 11.81 -0.72 -8.32
CA LEU A 12 10.69 0.09 -8.83
C LEU A 12 9.39 -0.05 -8.03
N CYS A 13 9.03 -1.25 -7.57
CA CYS A 13 7.81 -1.48 -6.79
C CYS A 13 8.03 -2.55 -5.72
N GLU A 14 7.08 -2.71 -4.79
CA GLU A 14 7.26 -3.59 -3.63
C GLU A 14 7.37 -5.09 -3.95
N ALA A 15 7.10 -5.51 -5.19
CA ALA A 15 7.25 -6.92 -5.60
C ALA A 15 8.71 -7.40 -5.57
N HIS A 16 9.68 -6.48 -5.59
CA HIS A 16 11.11 -6.75 -5.41
C HIS A 16 11.67 -7.93 -6.23
N CYS A 17 11.21 -8.10 -7.48
CA CYS A 17 11.66 -9.18 -8.36
C CYS A 17 13.19 -9.25 -8.42
N GLY A 18 13.75 -10.46 -8.34
CA GLY A 18 15.17 -10.67 -8.59
C GLY A 18 15.56 -10.41 -10.04
N VAL A 19 16.66 -9.69 -10.22
CA VAL A 19 17.23 -9.36 -11.53
C VAL A 19 18.70 -9.79 -11.58
N SER A 20 19.10 -10.32 -12.72
CA SER A 20 20.49 -10.58 -13.08
C SER A 20 20.96 -9.48 -14.04
N VAL A 21 21.95 -8.71 -13.58
CA VAL A 21 22.48 -7.53 -14.29
C VAL A 21 23.83 -7.90 -14.88
N GLU A 22 23.94 -7.85 -16.20
CA GLU A 22 25.20 -8.04 -16.90
C GLU A 22 26.00 -6.73 -16.89
N VAL A 23 27.23 -6.78 -16.39
CA VAL A 23 28.15 -5.64 -16.32
C VAL A 23 29.40 -5.94 -17.12
N GLU A 24 29.77 -5.04 -18.01
CA GLU A 24 31.00 -5.12 -18.79
C GLU A 24 31.71 -3.76 -18.72
N ALA A 25 32.99 -3.74 -18.34
CA ALA A 25 33.79 -2.52 -18.24
C ALA A 25 33.12 -1.41 -17.39
N GLY A 26 32.44 -1.80 -16.30
CA GLY A 26 31.74 -0.89 -15.39
C GLY A 26 30.42 -0.33 -15.92
N ARG A 27 29.94 -0.81 -17.08
CA ARG A 27 28.65 -0.41 -17.67
C ARG A 27 27.66 -1.56 -17.65
N VAL A 28 26.39 -1.23 -17.40
CA VAL A 28 25.30 -2.20 -17.52
C VAL A 28 25.06 -2.49 -19.00
N ARG A 29 25.04 -3.76 -19.37
CA ARG A 29 24.79 -4.23 -20.74
C ARG A 29 23.39 -4.78 -20.92
N SER A 30 22.91 -5.54 -19.93
CA SER A 30 21.56 -6.10 -19.96
C SER A 30 21.02 -6.31 -18.55
N VAL A 31 19.70 -6.25 -18.41
CA VAL A 31 18.96 -6.60 -17.19
C VAL A 31 17.97 -7.70 -17.54
N ARG A 32 18.06 -8.83 -16.85
CA ARG A 32 17.20 -10.01 -17.05
C ARG A 32 16.62 -10.45 -15.71
N GLY A 33 15.58 -11.26 -15.74
CA GLY A 33 15.08 -11.89 -14.52
C GLY A 33 16.08 -12.90 -13.97
N ASP A 34 16.20 -12.96 -12.65
CA ASP A 34 17.01 -13.97 -11.98
C ASP A 34 16.21 -15.27 -11.83
N PRO A 35 16.57 -16.36 -12.54
CA PRO A 35 15.81 -17.62 -12.48
C PRO A 35 15.82 -18.25 -11.09
N ASP A 36 16.83 -17.96 -10.27
CA ASP A 36 17.02 -18.56 -8.94
C ASP A 36 16.39 -17.71 -7.83
N ASP A 37 15.82 -16.54 -8.16
CA ASP A 37 15.14 -15.69 -7.18
C ASP A 37 13.89 -16.39 -6.61
N PRO A 38 13.78 -16.54 -5.28
CA PRO A 38 12.73 -17.35 -4.67
C PRO A 38 11.32 -16.77 -4.88
N PHE A 39 11.20 -15.46 -5.04
CA PHE A 39 9.92 -14.77 -5.16
C PHE A 39 9.40 -14.76 -6.60
N SER A 40 10.25 -14.31 -7.52
CA SER A 40 9.90 -14.04 -8.92
C SER A 40 10.28 -15.15 -9.88
N ARG A 41 11.26 -16.02 -9.55
CA ARG A 41 11.66 -17.19 -10.36
C ARG A 41 11.89 -16.84 -11.84
N GLY A 42 12.64 -15.76 -12.07
CA GLY A 42 12.94 -15.24 -13.39
C GLY A 42 11.88 -14.33 -14.01
N TYR A 43 10.72 -14.16 -13.38
CA TYR A 43 9.72 -13.22 -13.87
C TYR A 43 10.15 -11.77 -13.63
N ILE A 44 10.11 -10.98 -14.70
CA ILE A 44 10.21 -9.52 -14.65
C ILE A 44 9.10 -8.90 -15.50
N CYS A 45 8.62 -7.72 -15.08
CA CYS A 45 7.58 -6.98 -15.79
C CYS A 45 8.19 -5.91 -16.72
N PRO A 46 7.41 -5.26 -17.60
CA PRO A 46 7.91 -4.22 -18.51
C PRO A 46 8.71 -3.11 -17.83
N LYS A 47 8.39 -2.79 -16.57
CA LYS A 47 9.11 -1.80 -15.76
C LYS A 47 10.59 -2.18 -15.58
N ALA A 48 10.87 -3.44 -15.28
CA ALA A 48 12.23 -3.93 -15.07
C ALA A 48 13.02 -4.01 -16.39
N HIS A 49 12.37 -4.32 -17.51
CA HIS A 49 13.00 -4.25 -18.83
C HIS A 49 13.45 -2.82 -19.19
N GLY A 50 12.75 -1.80 -18.69
CA GLY A 50 13.09 -0.39 -18.89
C GLY A 50 14.24 0.14 -18.01
N LEU A 51 14.78 -0.65 -17.07
CA LEU A 51 15.81 -0.17 -16.13
C LEU A 51 17.08 0.33 -16.82
N LEU A 52 17.52 -0.33 -17.89
CA LEU A 52 18.70 0.12 -18.64
C LEU A 52 18.44 1.46 -19.33
N ALA A 53 17.26 1.63 -19.93
CA ALA A 53 16.89 2.90 -20.56
C ALA A 53 16.86 4.05 -19.54
N LEU A 54 16.37 3.81 -18.32
CA LEU A 54 16.40 4.81 -17.24
C LEU A 54 17.83 5.13 -16.75
N GLN A 55 18.71 4.13 -16.72
CA GLN A 55 20.11 4.34 -16.34
C GLN A 55 20.87 5.20 -17.36
N ASP A 56 20.60 4.97 -18.65
CA ASP A 56 21.26 5.62 -19.78
C ASP A 56 20.54 6.89 -20.26
N ASP A 57 19.44 7.27 -19.60
CA ASP A 57 18.66 8.46 -19.94
C ASP A 57 19.56 9.72 -19.96
N PRO A 58 19.56 10.48 -21.08
CA PRO A 58 20.40 11.67 -21.21
C PRO A 58 19.98 12.81 -20.27
N ASP A 59 18.72 12.86 -19.85
CA ASP A 59 18.16 13.90 -18.97
C ASP A 59 18.31 13.55 -17.48
N ARG A 60 18.85 12.37 -17.17
CA ARG A 60 19.12 11.96 -15.79
C ARG A 60 20.07 12.95 -15.11
N LEU A 61 19.65 13.49 -13.96
CA LEU A 61 20.47 14.38 -13.15
C LEU A 61 21.72 13.65 -12.62
N ARG A 62 22.90 14.17 -12.96
CA ARG A 62 24.22 13.63 -12.55
C ARG A 62 24.99 14.55 -11.61
N ARG A 63 24.54 15.80 -11.50
CA ARG A 63 25.18 16.85 -10.70
C ARG A 63 24.10 17.72 -10.02
N PRO A 64 24.42 18.34 -8.88
CA PRO A 64 23.52 19.29 -8.25
C PRO A 64 23.27 20.50 -9.16
N LEU A 65 22.03 21.01 -9.10
CA LEU A 65 21.60 22.20 -9.83
C LEU A 65 21.17 23.30 -8.85
N ARG A 66 21.58 24.53 -9.09
CA ARG A 66 21.12 25.73 -8.39
C ARG A 66 20.30 26.60 -9.33
N ARG A 67 19.18 27.16 -8.86
CA ARG A 67 18.44 28.17 -9.62
C ARG A 67 19.10 29.54 -9.45
N GLY A 68 19.58 30.10 -10.55
CA GLY A 68 20.07 31.49 -10.65
C GLY A 68 19.13 32.38 -11.49
N PRO A 69 19.54 33.62 -11.80
CA PRO A 69 18.71 34.60 -12.51
C PRO A 69 18.27 34.17 -13.92
N ARG A 70 19.03 33.29 -14.57
CA ARG A 70 18.79 32.83 -15.95
C ARG A 70 18.30 31.38 -16.06
N GLY A 71 17.99 30.73 -14.94
CA GLY A 71 17.59 29.32 -14.91
C GLY A 71 18.47 28.47 -13.98
N PHE A 72 18.49 27.16 -14.21
CA PHE A 72 19.32 26.23 -13.44
C PHE A 72 20.75 26.18 -13.96
N GLU A 73 21.72 26.17 -13.04
CA GLU A 73 23.15 26.03 -13.31
C GLU A 73 23.72 24.86 -12.49
N GLU A 74 24.66 24.11 -13.06
CA GLU A 74 25.39 23.06 -12.33
C GLU A 74 26.33 23.66 -11.29
N ILE A 75 26.36 23.04 -10.11
CA ILE A 75 27.32 23.36 -9.04
C ILE A 75 28.01 22.10 -8.51
N GLY A 76 29.09 22.27 -7.75
CA GLY A 76 29.79 21.15 -7.09
C GLY A 76 29.00 20.56 -5.93
N TRP A 77 29.26 19.30 -5.57
CA TRP A 77 28.62 18.64 -4.42
C TRP A 77 28.93 19.32 -3.09
N GLU A 78 30.18 19.73 -2.87
CA GLU A 78 30.60 20.45 -1.66
C GLU A 78 29.84 21.78 -1.53
N GLU A 79 29.82 22.59 -2.58
CA GLU A 79 29.06 23.84 -2.65
C GLU A 79 27.56 23.61 -2.42
N ALA A 80 26.98 22.54 -2.99
CA ALA A 80 25.57 22.22 -2.81
C ALA A 80 25.22 21.88 -1.36
N PHE A 81 26.06 21.07 -0.69
CA PHE A 81 25.87 20.73 0.72
C PHE A 81 26.06 21.94 1.64
N GLU A 82 27.08 22.78 1.39
CA GLU A 82 27.30 24.01 2.14
C GLU A 82 26.12 24.97 1.99
N LEU A 83 25.62 25.14 0.75
CA LEU A 83 24.46 25.98 0.46
C LEU A 83 23.22 25.49 1.21
N ALA A 84 22.91 24.19 1.10
CA ALA A 84 21.75 23.61 1.79
C ALA A 84 21.88 23.74 3.31
N ALA A 85 23.05 23.40 3.87
CA ALA A 85 23.30 23.46 5.30
C ALA A 85 23.21 24.90 5.84
N ARG A 86 23.77 25.88 5.13
CA ARG A 86 23.66 27.30 5.48
C ARG A 86 22.22 27.78 5.42
N ARG A 87 21.52 27.58 4.31
CA ARG A 87 20.14 28.10 4.12
C ARG A 87 19.15 27.48 5.09
N LEU A 88 19.23 26.17 5.32
CA LEU A 88 18.37 25.50 6.30
C LEU A 88 18.59 26.02 7.72
N ARG A 89 19.85 26.31 8.11
CA ARG A 89 20.15 26.93 9.41
C ARG A 89 19.63 28.36 9.51
N GLU A 90 19.91 29.21 8.52
CA GLU A 90 19.46 30.60 8.49
C GLU A 90 17.94 30.71 8.61
N ILE A 91 17.19 29.90 7.83
CA ILE A 91 15.72 29.90 7.88
C ILE A 91 15.23 29.45 9.26
N ARG A 92 15.83 28.39 9.82
CA ARG A 92 15.45 27.87 11.13
C ARG A 92 15.74 28.87 12.26
N GLU A 93 16.86 29.58 12.18
CA GLU A 93 17.24 30.60 13.18
C GLU A 93 16.34 31.83 13.10
N ALA A 94 15.97 32.25 11.89
CA ALA A 94 15.12 33.43 11.68
C ALA A 94 13.63 33.17 11.95
N HIS A 95 13.13 31.97 11.62
CA HIS A 95 11.68 31.68 11.59
C HIS A 95 11.26 30.45 12.40
N GLY A 96 12.20 29.78 13.07
CA GLY A 96 11.93 28.56 13.82
C GLY A 96 11.87 27.28 12.96
N PRO A 97 11.79 26.10 13.59
CA PRO A 97 11.82 24.81 12.89
C PRO A 97 10.62 24.56 11.98
N GLU A 98 9.44 25.11 12.31
CA GLU A 98 8.23 24.93 11.50
C GLU A 98 8.27 25.71 10.17
N ALA A 99 9.23 26.62 9.96
CA ALA A 99 9.45 27.23 8.65
C ALA A 99 10.11 26.26 7.64
N LEU A 100 10.59 25.11 8.11
CA LEU A 100 11.11 24.04 7.26
C LEU A 100 10.02 23.00 7.01
N GLY A 101 10.00 22.44 5.80
CA GLY A 101 9.14 21.32 5.44
C GLY A 101 9.91 20.24 4.70
N ALA A 102 9.42 19.00 4.76
CA ALA A 102 10.02 17.89 4.02
C ALA A 102 8.94 17.02 3.39
N TYR A 103 9.11 16.71 2.12
CA TYR A 103 8.32 15.71 1.40
C TYR A 103 9.19 14.48 1.12
N ALA A 104 8.88 13.37 1.77
CA ALA A 104 9.49 12.07 1.53
C ALA A 104 8.77 11.38 0.35
N GLY A 105 9.39 11.40 -0.83
CA GLY A 105 8.84 10.79 -2.05
C GLY A 105 8.85 9.26 -2.06
N ASN A 106 8.59 8.67 -3.23
CA ASN A 106 8.67 7.23 -3.48
C ASN A 106 9.67 6.99 -4.65
N PRO A 107 10.52 5.93 -4.64
CA PRO A 107 10.57 4.81 -3.72
C PRO A 107 11.55 4.97 -2.53
N ASN A 108 11.03 5.33 -1.35
CA ASN A 108 11.85 5.36 -0.11
C ASN A 108 11.86 4.03 0.63
N ALA A 109 10.76 3.27 0.56
CA ALA A 109 10.65 1.96 1.22
C ALA A 109 11.40 0.83 0.50
N HIS A 110 11.97 1.11 -0.69
CA HIS A 110 12.69 0.14 -1.52
C HIS A 110 14.17 0.46 -1.66
N ASP A 111 14.64 1.50 -0.97
CA ASP A 111 16.05 1.90 -0.95
C ASP A 111 16.61 1.80 0.47
N ILE A 112 17.63 0.98 0.65
CA ILE A 112 18.25 0.73 1.96
C ILE A 112 18.83 2.02 2.54
N GLY A 113 19.40 2.89 1.69
CA GLY A 113 19.94 4.18 2.12
C GLY A 113 18.86 5.08 2.71
N SER A 114 17.74 5.25 2.00
CA SER A 114 16.59 5.99 2.48
C SER A 114 16.03 5.40 3.78
N ILE A 115 15.88 4.08 3.88
CA ILE A 115 15.40 3.41 5.11
C ILE A 115 16.29 3.76 6.31
N LEU A 116 17.61 3.76 6.14
CA LEU A 116 18.56 4.01 7.22
C LEU A 116 18.71 5.50 7.57
N TYR A 117 18.80 6.37 6.56
CA TYR A 117 19.23 7.76 6.75
C TYR A 117 18.10 8.79 6.74
N LEU A 118 16.99 8.53 6.02
CA LEU A 118 15.87 9.48 5.94
C LEU A 118 15.25 9.78 7.33
N PRO A 119 15.02 8.81 8.23
CA PRO A 119 14.50 9.10 9.55
C PRO A 119 15.43 10.01 10.37
N ALA A 120 16.75 9.85 10.21
CA ALA A 120 17.73 10.70 10.89
C ALA A 120 17.70 12.14 10.34
N LEU A 121 17.62 12.29 9.01
CA LEU A 121 17.50 13.60 8.36
C LEU A 121 16.22 14.32 8.80
N LEU A 122 15.06 13.66 8.75
CA LEU A 122 13.78 14.23 9.14
C LEU A 122 13.74 14.63 10.62
N ARG A 123 14.35 13.83 11.51
CA ARG A 123 14.51 14.21 12.92
C ARG A 123 15.43 15.42 13.09
N GLY A 124 16.52 15.48 12.33
CA GLY A 124 17.48 16.60 12.37
C GLY A 124 16.91 17.93 11.90
N LEU A 125 15.91 17.92 11.00
CA LEU A 125 15.19 19.13 10.60
C LEU A 125 14.36 19.73 11.74
N GLY A 126 13.88 18.90 12.67
CA GLY A 126 13.12 19.36 13.84
C GLY A 126 11.72 19.90 13.57
N THR A 127 11.25 19.84 12.32
CA THR A 127 9.93 20.32 11.89
C THR A 127 8.84 19.26 12.07
N ARG A 128 7.58 19.69 12.28
CA ARG A 128 6.39 18.85 12.18
C ARG A 128 5.75 18.87 10.78
N ARG A 129 6.19 19.77 9.89
CA ARG A 129 5.75 19.86 8.48
C ARG A 129 6.41 18.77 7.64
N ARG A 130 6.08 17.53 7.96
CA ARG A 130 6.53 16.33 7.26
C ARG A 130 5.37 15.78 6.45
N PHE A 131 5.67 15.41 5.23
CA PHE A 131 4.71 14.86 4.28
C PHE A 131 5.38 13.68 3.58
N SER A 132 4.61 12.71 3.15
CA SER A 132 5.11 11.64 2.30
C SER A 132 4.07 11.17 1.30
N ALA A 133 4.54 10.36 0.33
CA ALA A 133 3.67 9.64 -0.59
C ALA A 133 2.64 8.75 0.13
N SER A 134 2.92 8.29 1.36
CA SER A 134 2.02 7.39 2.11
C SER A 134 0.64 7.99 2.35
N SER A 135 0.55 9.30 2.55
CA SER A 135 -0.70 10.02 2.84
C SER A 135 -1.70 10.05 1.68
N VAL A 136 -1.25 9.81 0.45
CA VAL A 136 -2.08 9.66 -0.77
C VAL A 136 -2.05 8.23 -1.32
N ASP A 137 -1.62 7.28 -0.49
CA ASP A 137 -1.49 5.87 -0.85
C ASP A 137 -2.19 5.01 0.23
N GLN A 138 -1.46 4.64 1.28
CA GLN A 138 -1.82 3.55 2.18
C GLN A 138 -2.12 3.96 3.62
N LEU A 139 -2.06 5.25 3.93
CA LEU A 139 -2.32 5.76 5.28
C LEU A 139 -3.66 5.28 5.89
N PRO A 140 -4.78 5.19 5.13
CA PRO A 140 -6.02 4.63 5.65
C PRO A 140 -5.91 3.16 6.08
N LYS A 141 -5.19 2.34 5.32
CA LYS A 141 -4.89 0.94 5.69
C LYS A 141 -4.02 0.88 6.94
N MET A 142 -3.00 1.73 7.04
CA MET A 142 -2.13 1.78 8.22
C MET A 142 -2.91 2.18 9.49
N LEU A 143 -3.82 3.15 9.39
CA LEU A 143 -4.67 3.54 10.52
C LEU A 143 -5.60 2.39 10.94
N ALA A 144 -6.24 1.71 9.98
CA ALA A 144 -7.08 0.55 10.25
C ALA A 144 -6.28 -0.58 10.94
N CYS A 145 -5.10 -0.93 10.42
CA CYS A 145 -4.25 -1.96 11.03
C CYS A 145 -3.70 -1.56 12.39
N ALA A 146 -3.39 -0.29 12.62
CA ALA A 146 -2.98 0.17 13.96
C ALA A 146 -4.13 0.05 14.97
N ALA A 147 -5.37 0.32 14.55
CA ALA A 147 -6.55 0.17 15.39
C ALA A 147 -6.87 -1.30 15.70
N MET A 148 -6.74 -2.19 14.72
CA MET A 148 -7.09 -3.61 14.88
C MET A 148 -5.96 -4.46 15.46
N PHE A 149 -4.72 -4.20 15.05
CA PHE A 149 -3.58 -5.10 15.23
C PHE A 149 -2.42 -4.44 15.96
N GLY A 150 -2.59 -3.21 16.45
CA GLY A 150 -1.60 -2.49 17.26
C GLY A 150 -0.43 -1.88 16.47
N GLY A 151 -0.33 -2.10 15.16
CA GLY A 151 0.75 -1.56 14.34
C GLY A 151 0.30 -1.17 12.93
N GLY A 152 0.76 0.00 12.46
CA GLY A 152 0.39 0.49 11.12
C GLY A 152 0.97 -0.32 9.96
N LEU A 153 2.03 -1.09 10.21
CA LEU A 153 2.63 -2.01 9.24
C LEU A 153 2.26 -3.48 9.51
N SER A 154 1.40 -3.74 10.50
CA SER A 154 0.82 -5.07 10.75
C SER A 154 -0.29 -5.35 9.73
N VAL A 155 0.08 -5.45 8.46
CA VAL A 155 -0.86 -5.61 7.35
C VAL A 155 -0.95 -7.09 6.97
N PRO A 156 -2.12 -7.74 7.11
CA PRO A 156 -2.31 -9.08 6.57
C PRO A 156 -2.37 -9.01 5.04
N ILE A 157 -1.72 -9.96 4.37
CA ILE A 157 -1.61 -10.01 2.91
C ILE A 157 -2.21 -11.32 2.36
N PRO A 158 -2.87 -11.31 1.21
CA PRO A 158 -3.44 -12.53 0.64
C PRO A 158 -2.39 -13.59 0.33
N ASP A 159 -2.65 -14.82 0.78
CA ASP A 159 -1.88 -16.00 0.44
C ASP A 159 -2.32 -16.57 -0.91
N ILE A 160 -2.09 -15.79 -1.97
CA ILE A 160 -2.58 -16.08 -3.33
C ILE A 160 -2.12 -17.43 -3.89
N ASP A 161 -1.02 -18.00 -3.39
CA ASP A 161 -0.55 -19.31 -3.83
C ASP A 161 -1.38 -20.48 -3.27
N ARG A 162 -2.17 -20.25 -2.21
CA ARG A 162 -2.96 -21.28 -1.52
C ARG A 162 -4.45 -20.96 -1.44
N THR A 163 -4.87 -19.73 -1.72
CA THR A 163 -6.28 -19.34 -1.65
C THR A 163 -7.15 -20.01 -2.72
N ASP A 164 -8.41 -20.30 -2.39
CA ASP A 164 -9.41 -20.82 -3.33
C ASP A 164 -10.34 -19.72 -3.85
N HIS A 165 -10.46 -18.60 -3.13
CA HIS A 165 -11.30 -17.48 -3.55
C HIS A 165 -10.64 -16.14 -3.21
N LEU A 166 -10.22 -15.40 -4.24
CA LEU A 166 -9.60 -14.08 -4.10
C LEU A 166 -10.59 -13.00 -4.53
N LEU A 167 -11.10 -12.23 -3.56
CA LEU A 167 -11.93 -11.06 -3.79
C LEU A 167 -11.06 -9.79 -3.78
N VAL A 168 -10.95 -9.12 -4.91
CA VAL A 168 -10.11 -7.93 -5.11
C VAL A 168 -10.99 -6.68 -5.22
N LEU A 169 -10.71 -5.65 -4.42
CA LEU A 169 -11.40 -4.36 -4.44
C LEU A 169 -10.42 -3.22 -4.73
N GLY A 170 -10.74 -2.35 -5.70
CA GLY A 170 -9.98 -1.13 -5.96
C GLY A 170 -8.48 -1.36 -6.20
N ALA A 171 -8.09 -2.53 -6.71
CA ALA A 171 -6.70 -2.92 -6.93
C ALA A 171 -6.52 -3.59 -8.29
N ASN A 172 -5.33 -3.38 -8.88
CA ASN A 172 -4.99 -3.93 -10.19
C ASN A 172 -3.67 -4.72 -10.15
N PRO A 173 -3.62 -5.89 -9.48
CA PRO A 173 -2.40 -6.68 -9.35
C PRO A 173 -1.71 -7.06 -10.66
N LEU A 174 -2.45 -7.17 -11.77
CA LEU A 174 -1.86 -7.48 -13.08
C LEU A 174 -0.90 -6.36 -13.55
N ALA A 175 -1.17 -5.11 -13.20
CA ALA A 175 -0.32 -3.97 -13.52
C ALA A 175 0.68 -3.62 -12.40
N SER A 176 0.24 -3.71 -11.14
CA SER A 176 1.02 -3.28 -9.97
C SER A 176 1.90 -4.38 -9.38
N ASN A 177 1.73 -5.65 -9.78
CA ASN A 177 2.29 -6.82 -9.10
C ASN A 177 1.83 -6.97 -7.64
N GLY A 178 0.61 -6.48 -7.33
CA GLY A 178 -0.03 -6.67 -6.03
C GLY A 178 0.58 -5.83 -4.92
N SER A 179 0.13 -4.58 -4.78
CA SER A 179 0.60 -3.69 -3.71
C SER A 179 0.40 -4.29 -2.31
N LEU A 180 1.41 -4.24 -1.45
CA LEU A 180 1.63 -4.93 -0.18
C LEU A 180 1.59 -6.46 -0.23
N MET A 181 0.81 -7.04 -1.13
CA MET A 181 0.75 -8.48 -1.36
C MET A 181 2.07 -9.04 -1.89
N THR A 182 2.90 -8.23 -2.57
CA THR A 182 4.20 -8.62 -3.12
C THR A 182 4.05 -9.86 -4.02
N ALA A 183 3.30 -9.72 -5.10
CA ALA A 183 2.94 -10.84 -5.99
C ALA A 183 3.60 -10.69 -7.38
N PRO A 184 4.92 -10.91 -7.50
CA PRO A 184 5.55 -11.04 -8.81
C PRO A 184 4.91 -12.22 -9.56
N ASP A 185 4.87 -12.15 -10.88
CA ASP A 185 4.16 -13.14 -11.72
C ASP A 185 2.68 -13.32 -11.31
N PHE A 186 1.96 -12.21 -11.06
CA PHE A 186 0.52 -12.28 -10.83
C PHE A 186 -0.24 -13.07 -11.92
N PRO A 187 0.07 -12.95 -13.24
CA PRO A 187 -0.56 -13.80 -14.26
C PRO A 187 -0.36 -15.31 -14.00
N GLY A 188 0.86 -15.74 -13.66
CA GLY A 188 1.12 -17.15 -13.38
C GLY A 188 0.53 -17.62 -12.05
N ARG A 189 0.48 -16.75 -11.03
CA ARG A 189 -0.22 -17.02 -9.77
C ARG A 189 -1.72 -17.22 -10.00
N LEU A 190 -2.34 -16.39 -10.84
CA LEU A 190 -3.74 -16.55 -11.22
C LEU A 190 -4.02 -17.84 -12.02
N ARG A 191 -3.11 -18.22 -12.95
CA ARG A 191 -3.23 -19.52 -13.63
C ARG A 191 -3.21 -20.68 -12.63
N ARG A 192 -2.26 -20.70 -11.71
CA ARG A 192 -2.18 -21.72 -10.65
C ARG A 192 -3.39 -21.72 -9.72
N LEU A 193 -4.00 -20.55 -9.48
CA LEU A 193 -5.25 -20.41 -8.74
C LEU A 193 -6.41 -21.13 -9.45
N ARG A 194 -6.53 -20.94 -10.77
CA ARG A 194 -7.55 -21.62 -11.57
C ARG A 194 -7.29 -23.12 -11.74
N GLU A 195 -6.04 -23.53 -11.90
CA GLU A 195 -5.65 -24.94 -12.03
C GLU A 195 -6.07 -25.79 -10.82
N ARG A 196 -6.10 -25.19 -9.62
CA ARG A 196 -6.61 -25.84 -8.40
C ARG A 196 -8.10 -25.61 -8.15
N GLY A 197 -8.84 -25.06 -9.11
CA GLY A 197 -10.28 -24.81 -9.02
C GLY A 197 -10.68 -23.54 -8.28
N GLY A 198 -9.72 -22.66 -7.95
CA GLY A 198 -10.00 -21.40 -7.30
C GLY A 198 -10.55 -20.34 -8.25
N LYS A 199 -11.04 -19.24 -7.66
CA LYS A 199 -11.72 -18.14 -8.36
C LYS A 199 -11.18 -16.75 -7.98
N LEU A 200 -11.09 -15.85 -8.96
CA LEU A 200 -10.78 -14.43 -8.81
C LEU A 200 -12.04 -13.61 -9.11
N VAL A 201 -12.49 -12.83 -8.13
CA VAL A 201 -13.58 -11.86 -8.28
C VAL A 201 -13.02 -10.45 -8.10
N VAL A 202 -13.40 -9.53 -8.99
CA VAL A 202 -12.93 -8.15 -8.95
C VAL A 202 -14.11 -7.19 -8.81
N VAL A 203 -14.05 -6.33 -7.80
CA VAL A 203 -14.94 -5.17 -7.65
C VAL A 203 -14.12 -3.92 -7.96
N ASP A 204 -14.43 -3.27 -9.09
CA ASP A 204 -13.67 -2.11 -9.57
C ASP A 204 -14.57 -1.25 -10.47
N PRO A 205 -14.63 0.09 -10.31
CA PRO A 205 -15.36 0.98 -11.22
C PRO A 205 -14.85 0.89 -12.66
N ARG A 206 -13.58 0.50 -12.86
CA ARG A 206 -12.99 0.28 -14.18
C ARG A 206 -12.92 -1.21 -14.47
N ARG A 207 -13.20 -1.61 -15.71
CA ARG A 207 -12.82 -2.94 -16.21
C ARG A 207 -11.30 -2.99 -16.47
N SER A 208 -10.55 -2.98 -15.37
CA SER A 208 -9.09 -2.95 -15.30
C SER A 208 -8.45 -4.19 -15.95
N GLU A 209 -7.12 -4.18 -16.05
CA GLU A 209 -6.31 -5.28 -16.57
C GLU A 209 -6.59 -6.57 -15.79
N THR A 210 -6.63 -6.51 -14.46
CA THR A 210 -7.05 -7.64 -13.60
C THR A 210 -8.51 -8.02 -13.83
N ALA A 211 -9.44 -7.05 -13.87
CA ALA A 211 -10.87 -7.33 -14.06
C ALA A 211 -11.18 -8.02 -15.40
N ARG A 212 -10.44 -7.69 -16.47
CA ARG A 212 -10.59 -8.31 -17.80
C ARG A 212 -10.31 -9.81 -17.80
N ILE A 213 -9.45 -10.27 -16.89
CA ILE A 213 -9.06 -11.68 -16.78
C ILE A 213 -9.62 -12.35 -15.52
N ALA A 214 -10.47 -11.66 -14.76
CA ALA A 214 -11.15 -12.21 -13.59
C ALA A 214 -12.28 -13.17 -14.01
N ASP A 215 -12.69 -14.05 -13.11
CA ASP A 215 -13.83 -14.93 -13.34
C ASP A 215 -15.14 -14.14 -13.23
N GLU A 216 -15.17 -13.13 -12.33
CA GLU A 216 -16.24 -12.14 -12.27
C GLU A 216 -15.69 -10.72 -12.10
N HIS A 217 -16.40 -9.77 -12.70
CA HIS A 217 -16.17 -8.34 -12.50
C HIS A 217 -17.49 -7.65 -12.17
N HIS A 218 -17.51 -6.94 -11.05
CA HIS A 218 -18.64 -6.15 -10.60
C HIS A 218 -18.26 -4.67 -10.61
N PHE A 219 -19.02 -3.89 -11.38
CA PHE A 219 -18.88 -2.43 -11.36
C PHE A 219 -19.41 -1.89 -10.04
N LEU A 220 -18.60 -1.05 -9.39
CA LEU A 220 -18.98 -0.33 -8.18
C LEU A 220 -18.93 1.17 -8.46
N ARG A 221 -19.92 1.94 -7.99
CA ARG A 221 -19.85 3.40 -8.04
C ARG A 221 -18.70 3.91 -7.17
N PRO A 222 -17.77 4.74 -7.71
CA PRO A 222 -16.62 5.22 -6.96
C PRO A 222 -16.97 5.81 -5.59
N GLY A 223 -16.21 5.45 -4.56
CA GLY A 223 -16.39 5.95 -3.19
C GLY A 223 -17.43 5.20 -2.35
N THR A 224 -18.04 4.14 -2.86
CA THR A 224 -19.08 3.37 -2.16
C THR A 224 -18.62 2.00 -1.66
N ASP A 225 -17.31 1.75 -1.63
CA ASP A 225 -16.70 0.48 -1.21
C ASP A 225 -17.10 0.08 0.21
N ALA A 226 -17.10 1.04 1.14
CA ALA A 226 -17.48 0.80 2.51
C ALA A 226 -18.94 0.34 2.63
N MET A 227 -19.85 0.88 1.80
CA MET A 227 -21.26 0.47 1.81
C MET A 227 -21.43 -0.97 1.31
N LEU A 228 -20.75 -1.34 0.22
CA LEU A 228 -20.75 -2.72 -0.28
C LEU A 228 -20.20 -3.70 0.77
N LEU A 229 -19.01 -3.41 1.30
CA LEU A 229 -18.35 -4.29 2.26
C LEU A 229 -19.17 -4.45 3.54
N PHE A 230 -19.84 -3.39 4.01
CA PHE A 230 -20.66 -3.46 5.20
C PHE A 230 -21.98 -4.21 4.95
N ALA A 231 -22.56 -4.12 3.76
CA ALA A 231 -23.69 -4.95 3.37
C ALA A 231 -23.32 -6.43 3.26
N MET A 232 -22.10 -6.76 2.82
CA MET A 232 -21.60 -8.13 2.91
C MET A 232 -21.48 -8.61 4.37
N VAL A 233 -20.98 -7.76 5.27
CA VAL A 233 -20.95 -8.04 6.72
C VAL A 233 -22.38 -8.29 7.26
N GLN A 234 -23.35 -7.47 6.86
CA GLN A 234 -24.76 -7.64 7.23
C GLN A 234 -25.29 -9.02 6.81
N VAL A 235 -25.04 -9.42 5.56
CA VAL A 235 -25.46 -10.74 5.04
C VAL A 235 -24.81 -11.87 5.84
N LEU A 236 -23.52 -11.75 6.20
CA LEU A 236 -22.86 -12.78 7.00
C LEU A 236 -23.52 -12.97 8.37
N PHE A 237 -23.94 -11.89 9.02
CA PHE A 237 -24.65 -11.97 10.30
C PHE A 237 -26.09 -12.47 10.14
N GLU A 238 -26.84 -11.93 9.18
CA GLU A 238 -28.25 -12.27 8.94
C GLU A 238 -28.43 -13.76 8.59
N GLU A 239 -27.52 -14.31 7.78
CA GLU A 239 -27.59 -15.70 7.33
C GLU A 239 -26.79 -16.67 8.24
N GLY A 240 -26.25 -16.19 9.36
CA GLY A 240 -25.49 -17.03 10.30
C GLY A 240 -24.23 -17.64 9.68
N LEU A 241 -23.56 -16.90 8.79
CA LEU A 241 -22.35 -17.32 8.05
C LEU A 241 -21.04 -16.87 8.71
N VAL A 242 -21.09 -16.19 9.85
CA VAL A 242 -19.89 -15.84 10.63
C VAL A 242 -19.21 -17.11 11.17
N ARG A 243 -17.90 -17.23 10.94
CA ARG A 243 -17.04 -18.38 11.28
C ARG A 243 -15.69 -17.91 11.83
N LEU A 244 -15.70 -17.30 13.01
CA LEU A 244 -14.48 -16.81 13.67
C LEU A 244 -13.48 -17.94 13.99
N GLY A 245 -13.98 -19.11 14.42
CA GLY A 245 -13.17 -20.28 14.70
C GLY A 245 -12.04 -19.96 15.69
N ARG A 246 -10.78 -20.17 15.29
CA ARG A 246 -9.61 -19.90 16.14
C ARG A 246 -9.46 -18.43 16.59
N LEU A 247 -10.19 -17.51 15.96
CA LEU A 247 -10.14 -16.08 16.28
C LEU A 247 -11.15 -15.68 17.37
N GLU A 248 -12.06 -16.56 17.78
CA GLU A 248 -13.13 -16.23 18.75
C GLU A 248 -12.60 -15.58 20.03
N ALA A 249 -11.51 -16.11 20.59
CA ALA A 249 -10.91 -15.59 21.82
C ALA A 249 -10.10 -14.28 21.64
N LEU A 250 -9.87 -13.84 20.39
CA LEU A 250 -9.03 -12.69 20.05
C LEU A 250 -9.83 -11.50 19.50
N VAL A 251 -11.10 -11.72 19.17
CA VAL A 251 -11.95 -10.70 18.55
C VAL A 251 -12.87 -10.08 19.60
N HIS A 252 -13.00 -8.75 19.54
CA HIS A 252 -13.87 -7.97 20.40
C HIS A 252 -14.81 -7.10 19.56
N GLY A 253 -16.02 -6.84 20.07
CA GLY A 253 -16.98 -5.91 19.47
C GLY A 253 -17.84 -6.48 18.33
N THR A 254 -17.93 -7.81 18.22
CA THR A 254 -18.77 -8.50 17.23
C THR A 254 -20.26 -8.19 17.38
N GLU A 255 -20.74 -8.00 18.59
CA GLU A 255 -22.15 -7.70 18.89
C GLU A 255 -22.52 -6.27 18.47
N LEU A 256 -21.59 -5.33 18.71
CA LEU A 256 -21.73 -3.94 18.26
C LEU A 256 -21.71 -3.90 16.73
N LEU A 257 -20.76 -4.62 16.10
CA LEU A 257 -20.67 -4.72 14.65
C LEU A 257 -21.96 -5.29 14.04
N GLN A 258 -22.49 -6.38 14.60
CA GLN A 258 -23.76 -6.97 14.17
C GLN A 258 -24.92 -5.97 14.27
N THR A 259 -24.95 -5.18 15.35
CA THR A 259 -25.97 -4.15 15.54
C THR A 259 -25.88 -3.06 14.48
N LEU A 260 -24.67 -2.54 14.21
CA LEU A 260 -24.45 -1.52 13.19
C LEU A 260 -24.72 -2.03 11.78
N ALA A 261 -24.42 -3.30 11.50
CA ALA A 261 -24.64 -3.89 10.19
C ALA A 261 -26.12 -3.94 9.78
N LYS A 262 -27.06 -3.92 10.74
CA LYS A 262 -28.52 -3.94 10.47
C LYS A 262 -28.99 -2.78 9.60
N ASP A 263 -28.28 -1.64 9.63
CA ASP A 263 -28.62 -0.45 8.84
C ASP A 263 -28.16 -0.54 7.38
N PHE A 264 -27.47 -1.63 7.01
CA PHE A 264 -26.88 -1.83 5.68
C PHE A 264 -27.35 -3.13 5.01
N PRO A 265 -28.66 -3.42 4.95
CA PRO A 265 -29.13 -4.54 4.15
C PRO A 265 -28.78 -4.30 2.67
N PRO A 266 -28.54 -5.35 1.87
CA PRO A 266 -28.23 -5.23 0.44
C PRO A 266 -29.15 -4.29 -0.33
N GLU A 267 -30.45 -4.28 -0.01
CA GLU A 267 -31.45 -3.40 -0.62
C GLU A 267 -31.19 -1.91 -0.37
N ALA A 268 -30.73 -1.55 0.84
CA ALA A 268 -30.50 -0.16 1.23
C ALA A 268 -29.29 0.44 0.50
N VAL A 269 -28.30 -0.38 0.17
CA VAL A 269 -27.05 0.09 -0.47
C VAL A 269 -27.04 -0.12 -1.99
N ALA A 270 -27.96 -0.91 -2.55
CA ALA A 270 -27.91 -1.32 -3.96
C ALA A 270 -27.90 -0.12 -4.93
N ILE A 271 -28.78 0.87 -4.71
CA ILE A 271 -28.83 2.07 -5.54
C ILE A 271 -27.53 2.87 -5.42
N ALA A 272 -27.00 3.04 -4.20
CA ALA A 272 -25.81 3.85 -3.92
C ALA A 272 -24.53 3.21 -4.49
N THR A 273 -24.40 1.90 -4.34
CA THR A 273 -23.25 1.12 -4.84
C THR A 273 -23.33 0.86 -6.34
N GLY A 274 -24.53 0.78 -6.91
CA GLY A 274 -24.75 0.33 -8.29
C GLY A 274 -24.65 -1.18 -8.46
N ILE A 275 -24.60 -1.95 -7.37
CA ILE A 275 -24.59 -3.42 -7.37
C ILE A 275 -25.94 -3.87 -6.80
N ASP A 276 -26.65 -4.74 -7.51
CA ASP A 276 -27.95 -5.21 -7.05
C ASP A 276 -27.85 -6.09 -5.79
N ALA A 277 -28.95 -6.13 -5.04
CA ALA A 277 -29.01 -6.80 -3.75
C ALA A 277 -28.77 -8.32 -3.83
N ALA A 278 -29.07 -8.97 -4.96
CA ALA A 278 -28.82 -10.39 -5.14
C ALA A 278 -27.32 -10.65 -5.37
N THR A 279 -26.65 -9.81 -6.15
CA THR A 279 -25.20 -9.84 -6.34
C THR A 279 -24.44 -9.63 -5.03
N ILE A 280 -24.86 -8.67 -4.18
CA ILE A 280 -24.22 -8.46 -2.87
C ILE A 280 -24.31 -9.72 -1.99
N ARG A 281 -25.49 -10.36 -1.95
CA ARG A 281 -25.66 -11.63 -1.22
C ARG A 281 -24.82 -12.75 -1.81
N HIS A 282 -24.76 -12.82 -3.14
CA HIS A 282 -23.94 -13.80 -3.83
C HIS A 282 -22.46 -13.66 -3.45
N LEU A 283 -21.91 -12.44 -3.48
CA LEU A 283 -20.54 -12.16 -3.07
C LEU A 283 -20.26 -12.58 -1.62
N ALA A 284 -21.17 -12.25 -0.69
CA ALA A 284 -21.00 -12.61 0.73
C ALA A 284 -21.08 -14.12 0.97
N ARG A 285 -22.05 -14.80 0.33
CA ARG A 285 -22.24 -16.26 0.43
C ARG A 285 -21.06 -17.02 -0.17
N GLU A 286 -20.59 -16.60 -1.34
CA GLU A 286 -19.45 -17.23 -2.00
C GLU A 286 -18.17 -17.09 -1.16
N LEU A 287 -17.92 -15.88 -0.64
CA LEU A 287 -16.79 -15.63 0.27
C LEU A 287 -16.83 -16.54 1.51
N ALA A 288 -18.01 -16.73 2.12
CA ALA A 288 -18.18 -17.58 3.30
C ALA A 288 -18.12 -19.08 3.00
N ALA A 289 -18.55 -19.50 1.81
CA ALA A 289 -18.61 -20.91 1.42
C ALA A 289 -17.26 -21.47 0.92
N ALA A 290 -16.35 -20.60 0.47
CA ALA A 290 -15.06 -21.01 -0.06
C ALA A 290 -14.20 -21.75 1.00
N PRO A 291 -13.50 -22.85 0.64
CA PRO A 291 -12.64 -23.57 1.58
C PRO A 291 -11.51 -22.70 2.15
N SER A 292 -10.99 -21.79 1.34
CA SER A 292 -10.14 -20.68 1.75
C SER A 292 -10.38 -19.45 0.89
N ALA A 293 -10.38 -18.27 1.52
CA ALA A 293 -10.60 -17.02 0.79
C ALA A 293 -9.76 -15.89 1.34
N ALA A 294 -9.47 -14.89 0.49
CA ALA A 294 -8.85 -13.65 0.90
C ALA A 294 -9.57 -12.46 0.27
N VAL A 295 -9.93 -11.48 1.10
CA VAL A 295 -10.41 -10.18 0.63
C VAL A 295 -9.22 -9.22 0.60
N TYR A 296 -9.03 -8.55 -0.53
CA TYR A 296 -7.87 -7.70 -0.80
C TYR A 296 -8.30 -6.35 -1.38
N GLY A 297 -8.12 -5.28 -0.60
CA GLY A 297 -8.30 -3.90 -1.04
C GLY A 297 -6.98 -3.14 -1.06
N ARG A 298 -6.74 -2.32 -2.09
CA ARG A 298 -5.58 -1.40 -2.17
C ARG A 298 -6.01 -0.02 -2.65
N ILE A 299 -5.06 0.82 -3.08
CA ILE A 299 -5.19 2.24 -3.45
C ILE A 299 -6.61 2.74 -3.73
N GLY A 300 -7.37 2.11 -4.64
CA GLY A 300 -8.76 2.51 -4.91
C GLY A 300 -9.69 2.52 -3.70
N THR A 301 -9.52 1.62 -2.73
CA THR A 301 -10.25 1.59 -1.45
C THR A 301 -9.61 2.49 -0.38
N CYS A 302 -8.40 3.03 -0.60
CA CYS A 302 -7.72 3.91 0.34
C CYS A 302 -7.92 5.39 -0.03
N THR A 303 -7.75 5.75 -1.30
CA THR A 303 -7.77 7.13 -1.79
C THR A 303 -9.20 7.61 -2.08
N GLN A 304 -10.08 7.44 -1.11
CA GLN A 304 -11.48 7.89 -1.13
C GLN A 304 -11.91 8.35 0.28
N GLU A 305 -13.09 8.98 0.38
CA GLU A 305 -13.57 9.64 1.59
C GLU A 305 -13.69 8.74 2.83
N PHE A 306 -14.12 7.49 2.64
CA PHE A 306 -14.29 6.45 3.66
C PHE A 306 -13.12 5.44 3.70
N GLY A 307 -11.91 5.82 3.28
CA GLY A 307 -10.87 4.84 2.94
C GLY A 307 -10.38 4.01 4.13
N THR A 308 -10.41 4.61 5.32
CA THR A 308 -10.06 3.92 6.57
C THR A 308 -11.13 2.88 6.92
N LEU A 309 -12.41 3.23 6.74
CA LEU A 309 -13.53 2.32 6.97
C LEU A 309 -13.54 1.18 5.96
N ALA A 310 -13.33 1.45 4.67
CA ALA A 310 -13.22 0.42 3.65
C ALA A 310 -12.04 -0.53 3.93
N SER A 311 -10.88 0.00 4.30
CA SER A 311 -9.70 -0.80 4.67
C SER A 311 -9.95 -1.68 5.90
N TRP A 312 -10.63 -1.13 6.92
CA TRP A 312 -11.06 -1.88 8.10
C TRP A 312 -12.04 -3.00 7.73
N LEU A 313 -13.04 -2.72 6.88
CA LEU A 313 -14.04 -3.71 6.47
C LEU A 313 -13.47 -4.87 5.65
N VAL A 314 -12.40 -4.63 4.87
CA VAL A 314 -11.63 -5.72 4.23
C VAL A 314 -11.08 -6.68 5.28
N ASP A 315 -10.49 -6.16 6.36
CA ASP A 315 -9.95 -7.00 7.44
C ASP A 315 -11.07 -7.65 8.27
N VAL A 316 -12.19 -6.95 8.48
CA VAL A 316 -13.38 -7.50 9.14
C VAL A 316 -13.92 -8.70 8.36
N LEU A 317 -14.08 -8.62 7.04
CA LEU A 317 -14.57 -9.75 6.24
C LEU A 317 -13.62 -10.95 6.31
N ASN A 318 -12.30 -10.73 6.21
CA ASN A 318 -11.32 -11.79 6.40
C ASN A 318 -11.44 -12.41 7.82
N THR A 319 -11.70 -11.60 8.84
CA THR A 319 -11.86 -12.05 10.24
C THR A 319 -13.14 -12.85 10.43
N LEU A 320 -14.29 -12.29 10.04
CA LEU A 320 -15.62 -12.89 10.23
C LEU A 320 -15.78 -14.22 9.48
N THR A 321 -15.05 -14.42 8.39
CA THR A 321 -15.05 -15.67 7.62
C THR A 321 -13.96 -16.66 8.07
N GLY A 322 -13.21 -16.35 9.12
CA GLY A 322 -12.16 -17.22 9.66
C GLY A 322 -10.91 -17.30 8.78
N ASN A 323 -10.77 -16.36 7.83
CA ASN A 323 -9.70 -16.32 6.83
C ASN A 323 -8.52 -15.42 7.22
N LEU A 324 -8.61 -14.64 8.30
CA LEU A 324 -7.46 -13.91 8.82
C LEU A 324 -6.42 -14.90 9.37
N ASP A 325 -5.15 -14.67 9.05
CA ASP A 325 -3.92 -15.33 9.52
C ASP A 325 -3.87 -16.86 9.41
N ARG A 326 -4.45 -17.41 8.33
CA ARG A 326 -4.38 -18.85 8.02
C ARG A 326 -3.90 -19.11 6.58
N PRO A 327 -3.32 -20.29 6.29
CA PRO A 327 -3.03 -20.69 4.92
C PRO A 327 -4.25 -20.59 4.00
N GLY A 328 -4.07 -20.00 2.82
CA GLY A 328 -5.11 -19.67 1.85
C GLY A 328 -5.94 -18.42 2.18
N GLY A 329 -5.69 -17.80 3.34
CA GLY A 329 -6.34 -16.59 3.82
C GLY A 329 -5.48 -15.33 3.68
N ALA A 330 -5.82 -14.29 4.46
CA ALA A 330 -5.01 -13.07 4.58
C ALA A 330 -4.03 -13.20 5.75
N MET A 331 -2.73 -13.36 5.48
CA MET A 331 -1.71 -13.76 6.47
C MET A 331 -0.79 -12.62 6.89
N PHE A 332 -0.36 -12.61 8.16
CA PHE A 332 0.72 -11.70 8.58
C PHE A 332 2.08 -12.25 8.14
N PRO A 333 2.90 -11.46 7.42
CA PRO A 333 4.22 -11.91 7.00
C PRO A 333 5.19 -12.02 8.19
N ARG A 334 6.05 -13.04 8.18
CA ARG A 334 7.16 -13.18 9.14
C ARG A 334 8.48 -12.73 8.50
N PRO A 335 9.15 -11.68 9.01
CA PRO A 335 10.38 -11.17 8.40
C PRO A 335 11.58 -12.09 8.67
N ALA A 336 12.47 -12.22 7.68
CA ALA A 336 13.62 -13.12 7.72
C ALA A 336 14.71 -12.71 8.73
N THR A 337 14.89 -11.41 8.99
CA THR A 337 15.94 -10.89 9.89
C THR A 337 15.49 -10.73 11.34
N GLY A 338 14.26 -11.14 11.65
CA GLY A 338 13.63 -10.82 12.93
C GLY A 338 13.23 -9.34 13.03
N ARG A 339 12.05 -9.12 13.64
CA ARG A 339 11.30 -7.87 13.85
C ARG A 339 10.64 -7.16 12.67
N ALA A 340 9.31 -7.26 12.67
CA ALA A 340 8.37 -6.14 12.78
C ALA A 340 7.09 -6.69 13.46
N GLY A 341 7.10 -6.89 14.79
CA GLY A 341 5.96 -7.53 15.47
C GLY A 341 6.06 -7.64 17.00
N ASP A 342 7.19 -8.11 17.56
CA ASP A 342 7.18 -8.50 18.98
C ASP A 342 7.31 -7.35 20.00
N GLU A 343 7.73 -6.16 19.60
CA GLU A 343 7.83 -4.99 20.51
C GLU A 343 6.91 -3.82 20.14
N ALA A 344 6.13 -3.94 19.06
CA ALA A 344 5.17 -2.91 18.64
C ALA A 344 3.76 -3.14 19.19
N VAL A 345 3.59 -3.98 20.21
CA VAL A 345 2.43 -3.86 21.13
C VAL A 345 2.68 -2.67 22.05
N GLY A 346 2.90 -1.50 21.44
CA GLY A 346 3.32 -0.27 22.10
C GLY A 346 2.12 0.63 22.37
N SER A 347 1.59 0.58 23.59
CA SER A 347 0.65 1.55 24.20
C SER A 347 -0.77 1.71 23.64
N GLY A 348 -1.15 1.02 22.56
CA GLY A 348 -2.51 1.14 21.97
C GLY A 348 -2.86 2.55 21.44
N ARG A 349 -1.91 3.49 21.47
CA ARG A 349 -2.09 4.84 20.94
C ARG A 349 -1.62 4.89 19.50
N ILE A 350 -2.59 4.89 18.59
CA ILE A 350 -2.37 5.27 17.20
C ILE A 350 -1.90 6.73 17.20
N PRO A 351 -0.68 7.05 16.72
CA PRO A 351 -0.24 8.44 16.61
C PRO A 351 -1.09 9.12 15.53
N HIS A 352 -2.16 9.78 15.95
CA HIS A 352 -3.13 10.45 15.10
C HIS A 352 -3.64 11.72 15.78
N ALA A 353 -3.83 12.79 15.00
CA ALA A 353 -4.35 14.08 15.41
C ALA A 353 -3.63 14.72 16.62
N ARG A 354 -2.33 14.42 16.82
CA ARG A 354 -1.51 15.03 17.89
C ARG A 354 -1.22 16.50 17.62
N TRP A 355 -1.16 16.84 16.33
CA TRP A 355 -1.21 18.20 15.81
C TRP A 355 -1.99 18.18 14.49
N ARG A 356 -2.19 19.36 13.91
CA ARG A 356 -2.99 19.56 12.70
C ARG A 356 -2.25 20.47 11.72
N SER A 357 -2.62 20.42 10.45
CA SER A 357 -2.21 21.42 9.48
C SER A 357 -2.77 22.80 9.88
N ASN A 358 -2.06 23.86 9.53
CA ASN A 358 -2.39 25.24 9.91
C ASN A 358 -3.62 25.74 9.16
N VAL A 359 -3.73 25.44 7.85
CA VAL A 359 -4.79 26.02 7.00
C VAL A 359 -6.13 25.33 7.18
N ARG A 360 -6.21 24.03 6.87
CA ARG A 360 -7.46 23.25 6.95
C ARG A 360 -7.66 22.46 8.24
N GLY A 361 -6.71 22.51 9.19
CA GLY A 361 -6.83 21.77 10.43
C GLY A 361 -6.83 20.24 10.25
N LEU A 362 -6.23 19.73 9.16
CA LEU A 362 -6.21 18.29 8.88
C LEU A 362 -5.36 17.55 9.91
N PRO A 363 -5.81 16.39 10.44
CA PRO A 363 -5.07 15.67 11.46
C PRO A 363 -3.80 15.04 10.91
N GLU A 364 -2.73 15.07 11.71
CA GLU A 364 -1.56 14.23 11.49
C GLU A 364 -1.88 12.74 11.66
N ALA A 365 -1.14 11.88 10.96
CA ALA A 365 -1.03 10.45 11.26
C ALA A 365 0.43 9.98 11.10
N PHE A 366 0.91 9.10 11.99
CA PHE A 366 2.24 8.47 11.94
C PHE A 366 3.46 9.41 11.79
N GLY A 367 3.32 10.66 12.20
CA GLY A 367 4.33 11.69 12.23
C GLY A 367 4.30 12.63 11.03
N GLU A 368 3.29 12.53 10.16
CA GLU A 368 3.16 13.31 8.94
C GLU A 368 1.78 13.95 8.76
N LEU A 369 1.76 15.11 8.11
CA LEU A 369 0.54 15.78 7.66
C LEU A 369 0.13 15.24 6.28
N PRO A 370 -1.16 15.28 5.93
CA PRO A 370 -1.62 14.90 4.61
C PRO A 370 -0.97 15.77 3.52
N VAL A 371 -0.37 15.17 2.49
CA VAL A 371 0.24 15.92 1.37
C VAL A 371 -0.77 16.79 0.63
N ALA A 372 -2.07 16.50 0.72
CA ALA A 372 -3.11 17.38 0.20
C ALA A 372 -3.08 18.79 0.82
N ALA A 373 -2.47 18.96 2.01
CA ALA A 373 -2.23 20.25 2.65
C ALA A 373 -0.85 20.86 2.32
N LEU A 374 0.04 20.17 1.60
CA LEU A 374 1.41 20.66 1.39
C LEU A 374 1.45 22.03 0.71
N ALA A 375 0.67 22.24 -0.35
CA ALA A 375 0.68 23.50 -1.10
C ALA A 375 0.21 24.68 -0.23
N GLU A 376 -0.92 24.53 0.47
CA GLU A 376 -1.44 25.57 1.37
C GLU A 376 -0.52 25.81 2.58
N GLU A 377 0.20 24.79 3.07
CA GLU A 377 1.19 24.93 4.13
C GLU A 377 2.47 25.67 3.67
N ILE A 378 2.78 25.65 2.38
CA ILE A 378 3.87 26.43 1.77
C ILE A 378 3.45 27.89 1.59
N ASP A 379 2.22 28.11 1.10
CA ASP A 379 1.72 29.45 0.77
C ASP A 379 1.24 30.24 2.00
N SER A 380 0.94 29.55 3.10
CA SER A 380 0.55 30.22 4.35
C SER A 380 1.75 30.95 4.97
N ALA A 381 1.50 32.15 5.51
CA ALA A 381 2.53 33.00 6.11
C ALA A 381 3.11 32.46 7.44
N GLY A 382 2.73 31.24 7.85
CA GLY A 382 3.03 30.67 9.16
C GLY A 382 1.99 31.05 10.20
#